data_AF-A0A9J7GZE1-F1
#
_entry.id   AF-A0A9J7GZE1-F1
#
_cell.length_a   1.000
_cell.length_b   1.000
_cell.length_c   1.000
_cell.angle_alpha   90.00
_cell.angle_beta   90.00
_cell.angle_gamma   90.00
#
_symmetry.space_group_name_H-M   'P 1'
#
loop_
_entity.id
_entity.type
_entity.pdbx_description
1 polymer ?
#
loop_
_entity_poly.entity_id
_entity_poly.type
_entity_poly.pdbx_seq_one_letter_code
_entity_poly.pdbx_strand_id
1 'polypeptide(L)'
;MQMWNEHFPPSTRTLTFNRMKTTTCCLLISICLLQLMVPMNTENTLDSLLEEKIKKLIGCGDDCTSTVTKTLSCTSIQASGRRASCPPGTVVTGCACGYGCGSWDIQNGNTCHCQCSVMDWATARCCQLA
;
A
#
# COMPACT_ATOMS: atom_id res chain seq x y z
N MET A 1 -69.05 46.45 -10.61
CA MET A 1 -67.80 45.68 -10.80
C MET A 1 -66.69 46.34 -9.99
N GLN A 2 -66.13 45.64 -8.99
CA GLN A 2 -64.70 45.42 -8.70
C GLN A 2 -63.68 46.50 -9.17
N MET A 3 -62.70 47.02 -8.41
CA MET A 3 -61.95 46.51 -7.25
C MET A 3 -61.13 47.67 -6.59
N TRP A 4 -61.09 47.67 -5.25
CA TRP A 4 -59.97 47.93 -4.32
C TRP A 4 -58.84 48.91 -4.67
N ASN A 5 -58.58 49.86 -3.76
CA ASN A 5 -57.21 50.18 -3.33
C ASN A 5 -57.20 50.76 -1.90
N GLU A 6 -56.67 49.97 -0.98
CA GLU A 6 -56.39 50.29 0.43
C GLU A 6 -55.07 51.08 0.52
N HIS A 7 -55.07 52.24 1.17
CA HIS A 7 -53.86 53.01 1.46
C HIS A 7 -53.69 53.15 2.98
N PHE A 8 -52.90 52.24 3.56
CA PHE A 8 -52.47 52.27 4.97
C PHE A 8 -51.28 53.24 5.17
N PRO A 9 -51.10 53.81 6.38
CA PRO A 9 -50.17 54.90 6.65
C PRO A 9 -48.72 54.42 6.83
N PRO A 10 -47.70 55.30 6.74
CA PRO A 10 -46.33 54.94 7.10
C PRO A 10 -46.20 54.84 8.63
N SER A 11 -46.16 53.61 9.14
CA SER A 11 -45.75 53.31 10.51
C SER A 11 -44.23 53.45 10.62
N THR A 12 -43.77 54.49 11.30
CA THR A 12 -42.39 54.68 11.71
C THR A 12 -41.96 53.51 12.61
N ARG A 13 -41.29 52.50 12.06
CA ARG A 13 -40.68 51.43 12.86
C ARG A 13 -39.44 51.97 13.57
N THR A 14 -39.66 52.48 14.77
CA THR A 14 -38.62 52.70 15.77
C THR A 14 -37.89 51.38 16.00
N LEU A 15 -36.62 51.30 15.63
CA LEU A 15 -35.77 50.17 15.99
C LEU A 15 -35.54 50.23 17.50
N THR A 16 -36.34 49.47 18.25
CA THR A 16 -36.06 49.15 19.64
C THR A 16 -34.78 48.33 19.67
N PHE A 17 -33.66 49.01 19.92
CA PHE A 17 -32.40 48.37 20.29
C PHE A 17 -32.61 47.77 21.68
N ASN A 18 -33.20 46.57 21.72
CA ASN A 18 -33.33 45.79 22.93
C ASN A 18 -31.93 45.61 23.50
N ARG A 19 -31.74 46.08 24.73
CA ARG A 19 -30.55 45.86 25.57
C ARG A 19 -30.28 44.36 25.62
N MET A 20 -29.50 43.85 24.66
CA MET A 20 -28.97 42.50 24.71
C MET A 20 -28.18 42.40 26.01
N LYS A 21 -28.60 41.51 26.91
CA LYS A 21 -27.87 41.22 28.12
C LYS A 21 -26.43 40.93 27.69
N THR A 22 -25.47 41.75 28.10
CA THR A 22 -24.05 41.60 27.76
C THR A 22 -23.58 40.16 28.01
N THR A 23 -24.19 39.51 29.00
CA THR A 23 -24.07 38.09 29.32
C THR A 23 -24.36 37.17 28.13
N THR A 24 -25.42 37.38 27.34
CA THR A 24 -25.75 36.54 26.19
C THR A 24 -24.73 36.68 25.07
N CYS A 25 -24.23 37.91 24.84
CA CYS A 25 -23.18 38.16 23.86
C CYS A 25 -21.85 37.51 24.28
N CYS A 26 -21.47 37.67 25.55
CA CYS A 26 -20.29 37.00 26.12
C CYS A 26 -20.40 35.47 26.08
N LEU A 27 -21.59 34.91 26.33
CA LEU A 27 -21.83 33.46 26.24
C LEU A 27 -21.65 32.95 24.81
N LEU A 28 -22.18 33.66 23.80
CA LEU A 28 -22.02 33.29 22.39
C LEU A 28 -20.55 33.35 21.95
N ILE A 29 -19.83 34.40 22.34
CA ILE A 29 -18.39 34.52 22.06
C ILE A 29 -17.60 33.40 22.73
N SER A 30 -17.94 33.06 23.97
CA SER A 30 -17.32 31.94 24.71
C SER A 30 -17.56 30.61 24.00
N ILE A 31 -18.79 30.36 23.52
CA ILE A 31 -19.12 29.15 22.77
C ILE A 31 -18.29 29.06 21.47
N CYS A 32 -18.16 30.16 20.73
CA CYS A 32 -17.34 30.20 19.52
C CYS A 32 -15.85 29.93 19.80
N LEU A 33 -15.31 30.50 20.88
CA LEU A 33 -13.92 30.25 21.31
C LEU A 33 -13.70 28.80 21.75
N LEU A 34 -14.68 28.19 22.42
CA LEU A 34 -14.62 26.76 22.78
C LEU A 34 -14.61 25.86 21.54
N GLN A 35 -15.33 26.22 20.48
CA GLN A 35 -15.35 25.45 19.22
C GLN A 35 -14.03 25.57 18.44
N LEU A 36 -13.28 26.66 18.63
CA LEU A 36 -11.97 26.88 17.99
C LEU A 36 -10.85 26.01 18.59
N MET A 37 -11.03 25.52 19.82
CA MET A 37 -10.08 24.62 20.49
C MET A 37 -10.33 23.14 20.17
N VAL A 38 -11.38 22.82 19.42
CA VAL A 38 -11.56 21.47 18.88
C VAL A 38 -10.73 21.39 17.61
N PRO A 39 -9.63 20.60 17.57
CA PRO A 39 -9.02 20.29 16.30
C PRO A 39 -10.09 19.56 15.47
N MET A 40 -10.62 20.24 14.46
CA MET A 40 -11.39 19.60 13.41
C MET A 40 -10.41 18.70 12.66
N ASN A 41 -10.24 17.51 13.20
CA ASN A 41 -9.47 16.45 12.60
C ASN A 41 -10.29 15.98 11.39
N THR A 42 -10.13 16.65 10.25
CA THR A 42 -10.60 16.14 8.96
C THR A 42 -9.53 15.36 8.23
N GLU A 43 -8.26 15.53 8.60
CA GLU A 43 -7.16 14.75 8.03
C GLU A 43 -7.28 13.27 8.40
N ASN A 44 -7.60 12.94 9.66
CA ASN A 44 -7.84 11.54 10.06
C ASN A 44 -9.03 10.86 9.35
N THR A 45 -10.06 11.60 8.91
CA THR A 45 -11.25 11.04 8.26
C THR A 45 -10.97 10.65 6.82
N LEU A 46 -10.11 11.40 6.12
CA LEU A 46 -9.68 11.08 4.77
C LEU A 46 -8.69 9.91 4.80
N ASP A 47 -7.71 9.96 5.71
CA ASP A 47 -6.69 8.91 5.84
C ASP A 47 -7.30 7.58 6.27
N SER A 48 -8.26 7.60 7.21
CA SER A 48 -8.99 6.40 7.62
C SER A 48 -9.88 5.84 6.50
N LEU A 49 -10.51 6.70 5.69
CA LEU A 49 -11.29 6.27 4.53
C LEU A 49 -10.41 5.70 3.42
N LEU A 50 -9.24 6.30 3.18
CA LEU A 50 -8.26 5.80 2.23
C LEU A 50 -7.68 4.46 2.70
N GLU A 51 -7.31 4.35 3.97
CA GLU A 51 -6.88 3.09 4.57
C GLU A 51 -7.97 2.04 4.52
N GLU A 52 -9.23 2.38 4.79
CA GLU A 52 -10.37 1.46 4.68
C GLU A 52 -10.54 1.01 3.22
N LYS A 53 -10.44 1.93 2.24
CA LYS A 53 -10.50 1.58 0.83
C LYS A 53 -9.31 0.74 0.39
N ILE A 54 -8.09 1.05 0.84
CA ILE A 54 -6.88 0.27 0.57
C ILE A 54 -7.01 -1.11 1.20
N LYS A 55 -7.45 -1.20 2.46
CA LYS A 55 -7.76 -2.46 3.13
C LYS A 55 -8.95 -3.17 2.52
N LYS A 56 -9.86 -2.52 1.80
CA LYS A 56 -10.95 -3.18 1.06
C LYS A 56 -10.53 -3.63 -0.34
N LEU A 57 -9.54 -2.94 -0.92
CA LEU A 57 -8.94 -3.26 -2.22
C LEU A 57 -7.83 -4.32 -2.10
N ILE A 58 -7.09 -4.33 -0.98
CA ILE A 58 -5.99 -5.24 -0.65
C ILE A 58 -6.43 -6.31 0.35
N GLY A 59 -7.44 -6.04 1.17
CA GLY A 59 -7.99 -6.97 2.17
C GLY A 59 -8.88 -8.00 1.50
N CYS A 60 -8.15 -8.90 0.90
CA CYS A 60 -8.46 -10.27 0.99
C CYS A 60 -8.09 -10.70 2.44
N GLY A 61 -9.05 -11.25 3.22
CA GLY A 61 -8.92 -11.50 4.68
C GLY A 61 -7.90 -12.60 5.04
N ASP A 62 -7.93 -13.10 6.30
CA ASP A 62 -7.02 -14.16 6.81
C ASP A 62 -7.06 -15.48 5.99
N ASP A 63 -8.08 -15.65 5.15
CA ASP A 63 -8.24 -16.76 4.20
C ASP A 63 -8.19 -16.30 2.73
N CYS A 64 -7.47 -15.23 2.48
CA CYS A 64 -6.95 -14.97 1.16
C CYS A 64 -5.53 -15.47 1.09
N THR A 65 -5.46 -16.74 0.75
CA THR A 65 -4.47 -17.12 -0.23
C THR A 65 -4.57 -16.13 -1.40
N SER A 66 -3.72 -15.10 -1.40
CA SER A 66 -3.33 -14.42 -2.64
C SER A 66 -2.53 -15.45 -3.44
N THR A 67 -3.19 -16.55 -3.80
CA THR A 67 -2.67 -17.60 -4.67
C THR A 67 -2.81 -17.06 -6.08
N VAL A 68 -2.03 -16.02 -6.37
CA VAL A 68 -1.17 -16.24 -7.53
C VAL A 68 -0.31 -17.40 -7.08
N THR A 69 -0.72 -18.63 -7.44
CA THR A 69 0.04 -19.85 -7.18
C THR A 69 1.34 -19.68 -7.92
N LYS A 70 2.30 -18.99 -7.31
CA LYS A 70 3.61 -18.77 -7.89
C LYS A 70 4.26 -20.14 -7.91
N THR A 71 4.35 -20.69 -9.11
CA THR A 71 4.89 -22.03 -9.28
C THR A 71 6.40 -21.93 -9.29
N LEU A 72 7.06 -22.81 -8.54
CA LEU A 72 8.52 -22.90 -8.62
C LEU A 72 8.87 -23.58 -9.94
N SER A 73 9.37 -22.81 -10.91
CA SER A 73 9.85 -23.37 -12.18
C SER A 73 11.35 -23.58 -12.08
N CYS A 74 11.80 -24.81 -12.30
CA CYS A 74 13.20 -25.18 -12.20
C CYS A 74 13.69 -25.95 -13.43
N THR A 75 14.82 -25.51 -13.97
CA THR A 75 15.53 -26.13 -15.09
C THR A 75 16.95 -26.49 -14.66
N SER A 76 17.56 -27.46 -15.34
CA SER A 76 18.97 -27.80 -15.12
C SER A 76 19.76 -27.37 -16.34
N ILE A 77 20.84 -26.61 -16.13
CA ILE A 77 21.77 -26.19 -17.17
C ILE A 77 23.06 -26.97 -16.99
N GLN A 78 23.39 -27.80 -17.97
CA GLN A 78 24.63 -28.57 -18.00
C GLN A 78 25.61 -27.93 -18.98
N ALA A 79 26.89 -27.89 -18.61
CA ALA A 79 27.98 -27.42 -19.44
C ALA A 79 29.21 -28.32 -19.29
N SER A 80 30.06 -28.32 -20.31
CA SER A 80 31.31 -29.07 -20.29
C SER A 80 32.33 -28.45 -19.32
N GLY A 81 33.17 -29.30 -18.74
CA GLY A 81 34.19 -28.88 -17.77
C GLY A 81 33.62 -28.64 -16.38
N ARG A 82 34.14 -27.63 -15.67
CA ARG A 82 33.93 -27.44 -14.23
C ARG A 82 32.81 -26.47 -13.86
N ARG A 83 32.27 -25.72 -14.82
CA ARG A 83 31.38 -24.60 -14.55
C ARG A 83 30.09 -24.70 -15.32
N ALA A 84 28.98 -24.42 -14.65
CA ALA A 84 27.67 -24.27 -15.27
C ALA A 84 26.95 -23.06 -14.68
N SER A 85 26.45 -22.19 -15.53
CA SER A 85 25.85 -20.92 -15.11
C SER A 85 24.35 -20.88 -15.41
N CYS A 86 23.58 -20.41 -14.43
CA CYS A 86 22.16 -20.15 -14.62
C CYS A 86 21.93 -18.86 -15.41
N PRO A 87 20.88 -18.80 -16.25
CA PRO A 87 20.53 -17.58 -16.96
C PRO A 87 20.04 -16.50 -15.98
N PRO A 88 20.13 -15.21 -16.36
CA PRO A 88 19.54 -14.12 -15.59
C PRO A 88 18.06 -14.36 -15.31
N GLY A 89 17.59 -13.94 -14.13
CA GLY A 89 16.20 -14.17 -13.69
C GLY A 89 15.97 -15.50 -12.97
N THR A 90 16.97 -16.37 -12.92
CA THR A 90 16.94 -17.62 -12.14
C THR A 90 18.04 -17.64 -11.08
N VAL A 91 17.83 -18.42 -10.01
CA VAL A 91 18.79 -18.62 -8.93
C VAL A 91 19.31 -20.04 -8.93
N VAL A 92 20.60 -20.23 -8.61
CA VAL A 92 21.18 -21.56 -8.43
C VAL A 92 20.66 -22.14 -7.11
N THR A 93 19.96 -23.27 -7.17
CA THR A 93 19.47 -24.00 -5.99
C THR A 93 20.32 -25.21 -5.65
N GLY A 94 21.18 -25.65 -6.57
CA GLY A 94 22.13 -26.72 -6.32
C GLY A 94 22.99 -27.03 -7.54
N CYS A 95 24.05 -27.80 -7.33
CA CYS A 95 24.96 -28.22 -8.38
C CYS A 95 25.10 -29.74 -8.40
N ALA A 96 25.39 -30.28 -9.59
CA ALA A 96 25.85 -31.64 -9.77
C ALA A 96 27.11 -31.62 -10.64
N CYS A 97 28.03 -32.52 -10.36
CA CYS A 97 29.30 -32.60 -11.07
C CYS A 97 29.48 -34.02 -11.61
N GLY A 98 30.17 -34.14 -12.75
CA GLY A 98 30.52 -35.44 -13.28
C GLY A 98 31.52 -36.20 -12.41
N TYR A 99 31.79 -37.44 -12.80
CA TYR A 99 32.57 -38.42 -12.01
C TYR A 99 32.10 -38.62 -10.55
N GLY A 100 30.85 -38.25 -10.23
CA GLY A 100 30.32 -38.34 -8.86
C GLY A 100 30.96 -37.36 -7.87
N CYS A 101 31.55 -36.25 -8.34
CA CYS A 101 32.13 -35.26 -7.45
C CYS A 101 31.04 -34.52 -6.65
N GLY A 102 31.13 -34.63 -5.32
CA GLY A 102 30.24 -33.91 -4.39
C GLY A 102 30.77 -32.55 -3.93
N SER A 103 31.99 -32.16 -4.34
CA SER A 103 32.63 -30.91 -3.92
C SER A 103 32.40 -29.82 -4.95
N TRP A 104 31.51 -28.88 -4.63
CA TRP A 104 31.18 -27.74 -5.47
C TRP A 104 30.88 -26.49 -4.65
N ASP A 105 31.03 -25.33 -5.29
CA ASP A 105 30.66 -24.02 -4.76
C ASP A 105 29.86 -23.21 -5.79
N ILE A 106 29.18 -22.16 -5.32
CA ILE A 106 28.47 -21.21 -6.20
C ILE A 106 29.29 -19.92 -6.29
N GLN A 107 29.78 -19.63 -7.49
CA GLN A 107 30.53 -18.42 -7.82
C GLN A 107 29.60 -17.35 -8.37
N ASN A 108 29.85 -16.10 -7.99
CA ASN A 108 29.12 -14.92 -8.47
C ASN A 108 27.59 -15.01 -8.28
N GLY A 109 27.12 -15.86 -7.36
CA GLY A 109 25.71 -16.10 -7.08
C GLY A 109 24.92 -16.84 -8.17
N ASN A 110 25.52 -17.18 -9.31
CA ASN A 110 24.81 -17.78 -10.45
C ASN A 110 25.54 -18.95 -11.16
N THR A 111 26.77 -19.27 -10.75
CA THR A 111 27.60 -20.25 -11.46
C THR A 111 28.03 -21.35 -10.51
N CYS A 112 27.62 -22.58 -10.80
CA CYS A 112 28.17 -23.76 -10.15
C CYS A 112 29.61 -23.97 -10.58
N HIS A 113 30.49 -24.27 -9.63
CA HIS A 113 31.89 -24.59 -9.85
C HIS A 113 32.25 -25.89 -9.14
N CYS A 114 32.66 -26.90 -9.91
CA CYS A 114 33.07 -28.20 -9.40
C CYS A 114 34.58 -28.22 -9.10
N GLN A 115 34.93 -28.64 -7.89
CA GLN A 115 36.28 -28.45 -7.33
C GLN A 115 37.22 -29.65 -7.53
N CYS A 116 36.68 -30.84 -7.80
CA CYS A 116 37.49 -32.06 -7.96
C CYS A 116 38.52 -31.96 -9.11
N SER A 117 39.57 -32.77 -9.06
CA SER A 117 40.76 -32.64 -9.94
C SER A 117 40.50 -32.79 -11.44
N VAL A 118 39.51 -33.59 -11.85
CA VAL A 118 39.15 -33.81 -13.26
C VAL A 118 37.65 -33.74 -13.38
N MET A 119 37.11 -32.88 -14.25
CA MET A 119 35.66 -32.75 -14.48
C MET A 119 35.37 -32.75 -15.98
N ASP A 120 34.50 -33.67 -16.39
CA ASP A 120 33.94 -33.82 -17.73
C ASP A 120 32.78 -32.84 -17.94
N TRP A 121 31.91 -32.70 -16.93
CA TRP A 121 30.79 -31.76 -16.94
C TRP A 121 30.42 -31.25 -15.55
N ALA A 122 29.69 -30.13 -15.55
CA ALA A 122 29.03 -29.55 -14.40
C ALA A 122 27.59 -29.19 -14.76
N THR A 123 26.69 -29.24 -13.78
CA THR A 123 25.28 -28.91 -13.94
C THR A 123 24.82 -28.00 -12.81
N ALA A 124 24.14 -26.91 -13.16
CA ALA A 124 23.47 -26.01 -12.23
C ALA A 124 21.96 -26.24 -12.26
N ARG A 125 21.33 -26.37 -11.10
CA ARG A 125 19.87 -26.35 -10.95
C ARG A 125 19.44 -24.90 -10.78
N CYS A 126 18.67 -24.40 -11.74
CA CYS A 126 18.25 -23.01 -11.85
C CYS A 126 16.76 -22.94 -11.58
N CYS A 127 16.33 -22.13 -10.61
CA CYS A 127 14.92 -21.99 -10.27
C CYS A 127 14.47 -20.52 -10.28
N GLN A 128 13.19 -20.30 -10.53
CA GLN A 128 12.53 -19.02 -10.38
C GLN A 128 11.09 -19.20 -9.92
N LEU A 129 10.50 -18.15 -9.38
CA LEU A 129 9.05 -18.09 -9.18
C LEU A 129 8.42 -17.65 -10.51
N ALA A 130 7.56 -18.51 -11.08
CA ALA A 130 6.80 -18.28 -12.30
C ALA A 130 5.36 -17.84 -11.98
#